data_AF-A0A1B6HSA2-F1
#
_entry.id   AF-A0A1B6HSA2-F1
#
_cell.length_a   1.000
_cell.length_b   1.000
_cell.length_c   1.000
_cell.angle_alpha   90.00
_cell.angle_beta   90.00
_cell.angle_gamma   90.00
#
_symmetry.space_group_name_H-M   'P 1'
#
loop_
_entity.id
_entity.type
_entity.pdbx_description
1 polymer ?
#
loop_
_entity_poly.entity_id
_entity_poly.type
_entity_poly.pdbx_seq_one_letter_code
_entity_poly.pdbx_strand_id
1 'polypeptide(L)'
;NRAILTNPDVQASSHLTDVFHNDFWGTPLSSSNSHGSYRPLCTLSYRVNHWISGFQPFGFHLVNIFLHGLATLLVLVTGRGLLPGRASSLAAALFAVHPVHVEAVAGLAGRADVLSSVFYLISILCYQKHVKVRDYVLSTKLPVTKEVFVRSTVTVKRGAYHKRTEETNSTNEKYVVNFKTVYSIPVFPKGESVYFSLFLVFSVCALLSKEPGITAIPLAICYDIILHLRSKRLPIRGLGVFCSASASLIYFSLILICRLYAMGLHTPSFSKADNPTAK
;
A
#
# COMPACT_ATOMS: atom_id res chain seq x y z
N ASN A 1 -10.37 29.52 10.55
CA ASN A 1 -10.06 28.06 10.51
C ASN A 1 -9.24 27.69 11.74
N ARG A 2 -9.83 26.99 12.72
CA ARG A 2 -9.21 26.68 14.03
C ARG A 2 -7.91 25.87 13.90
N ALA A 3 -7.87 24.90 12.98
CA ALA A 3 -6.72 24.02 12.77
C ALA A 3 -5.41 24.76 12.39
N ILE A 4 -5.52 26.01 11.92
CA ILE A 4 -4.38 26.84 11.50
C ILE A 4 -4.19 27.99 12.48
N LEU A 5 -5.25 28.76 12.75
CA LEU A 5 -5.14 30.03 13.47
C LEU A 5 -4.89 29.86 14.97
N THR A 6 -5.32 28.76 15.59
CA THR A 6 -5.16 28.54 17.03
C THR A 6 -4.22 27.39 17.35
N ASN A 7 -3.59 26.79 16.35
CA ASN A 7 -2.75 25.61 16.53
C ASN A 7 -1.29 26.03 16.80
N PRO A 8 -0.75 25.82 18.02
CA PRO A 8 0.61 26.23 18.37
C PRO A 8 1.68 25.57 17.48
N ASP A 9 1.43 24.36 16.99
CA ASP A 9 2.33 23.62 16.10
C ASP A 9 2.46 24.28 14.74
N VAL A 10 1.41 24.97 14.28
CA VAL A 10 1.40 25.73 13.03
C VAL A 10 2.03 27.12 13.22
N GLN A 11 1.72 27.78 14.33
CA GLN A 11 2.26 29.11 14.66
C GLN A 11 3.77 29.09 14.94
N ALA A 12 4.36 27.91 15.10
CA ALA A 12 5.73 27.71 15.56
C ALA A 12 5.99 28.24 16.98
N SER A 13 4.96 28.30 17.82
CA SER A 13 5.08 28.62 19.24
C SER A 13 5.45 27.39 20.08
N SER A 14 5.25 26.18 19.55
CA SER A 14 5.71 24.90 20.13
C SER A 14 6.96 24.34 19.44
N HIS A 15 7.62 23.38 20.10
CA HIS A 15 8.76 22.68 19.51
C HIS A 15 8.32 21.83 18.31
N LEU A 16 9.22 21.60 17.36
CA LEU A 16 8.90 20.86 16.13
C LEU A 16 8.50 19.40 16.40
N THR A 17 8.98 18.82 17.50
CA THR A 17 8.63 17.47 17.94
C THR A 17 7.21 17.34 18.47
N ASP A 18 6.61 18.44 18.94
CA ASP A 18 5.30 18.43 19.59
C ASP A 18 4.20 18.04 18.61
N VAL A 19 4.42 18.27 17.31
CA VAL A 19 3.52 17.84 16.23
C VAL A 19 3.26 16.32 16.21
N PHE A 20 4.17 15.51 16.78
CA PHE A 20 4.03 14.06 16.88
C PHE A 20 3.32 13.62 18.16
N HIS A 21 3.12 14.53 19.11
CA HIS A 21 2.43 14.28 20.37
C HIS A 21 1.05 14.95 20.43
N ASN A 22 0.76 15.86 19.49
CA ASN A 22 -0.49 16.59 19.38
C ASN A 22 -1.39 16.05 18.26
N ASP A 23 -2.68 16.27 18.40
CA ASP A 23 -3.66 16.06 17.35
C ASP A 23 -3.59 17.17 16.28
N PHE A 24 -4.37 17.01 15.22
CA PHE A 24 -4.46 17.92 14.09
C PHE A 24 -4.81 19.37 14.49
N TRP A 25 -5.44 19.56 15.65
CA TRP A 25 -5.85 20.87 16.15
C TRP A 25 -4.84 21.48 17.13
N GLY A 26 -3.75 20.78 17.45
CA GLY A 26 -2.71 21.21 18.38
C GLY A 26 -2.99 20.84 19.83
N THR A 27 -3.91 19.90 20.09
CA THR A 27 -4.23 19.40 21.43
C THR A 27 -3.41 18.14 21.71
N PRO A 28 -2.76 17.98 22.87
CA PRO A 28 -2.02 16.75 23.20
C PRO A 28 -2.89 15.50 23.06
N LEU A 29 -2.37 14.45 22.40
CA LEU A 29 -3.08 13.19 22.15
C LEU A 29 -3.51 12.48 23.44
N SER A 30 -2.81 12.71 24.55
CA SER A 30 -3.14 12.17 25.87
C SER A 30 -4.29 12.91 26.57
N SER A 31 -4.72 14.07 26.06
CA SER A 31 -5.80 14.84 26.65
C SER A 31 -7.17 14.26 26.30
N SER A 32 -8.10 14.26 27.25
CA SER A 32 -9.51 13.91 27.01
C SER A 32 -10.24 14.85 26.05
N ASN A 33 -9.70 16.05 25.81
CA ASN A 33 -10.24 17.04 24.87
C ASN A 33 -9.67 16.88 23.44
N SER A 34 -8.78 15.91 23.23
CA SER A 34 -8.23 15.59 21.91
C SER A 34 -9.30 14.95 21.03
N HIS A 35 -9.32 15.31 19.75
CA HIS A 35 -10.19 14.66 18.77
C HIS A 35 -9.55 13.38 18.19
N GLY A 36 -8.35 13.00 18.68
CA GLY A 36 -7.61 11.81 18.24
C GLY A 36 -7.16 11.83 16.77
N SER A 37 -7.33 12.95 16.08
CA SER A 37 -6.99 13.12 14.67
C SER A 37 -5.49 13.29 14.51
N TYR A 38 -4.75 12.21 14.25
CA TYR A 38 -3.29 12.24 14.13
C TYR A 38 -2.83 12.47 12.69
N ARG A 39 -2.39 13.71 12.38
CA ARG A 39 -2.04 14.15 11.01
C ARG A 39 -0.77 15.03 10.95
N PRO A 40 0.37 14.57 11.48
CA PRO A 40 1.55 15.41 11.68
C PRO A 40 2.11 16.00 10.38
N LEU A 41 2.04 15.29 9.25
CA LEU A 41 2.55 15.81 7.97
C LEU A 41 1.70 16.97 7.44
N CYS A 42 0.38 16.90 7.66
CA CYS A 42 -0.51 18.00 7.29
C CYS A 42 -0.21 19.24 8.16
N THR A 43 -0.08 19.06 9.48
CA THR A 43 0.27 20.15 10.41
C THR A 43 1.63 20.77 10.08
N LEU A 44 2.65 19.96 9.81
CA LEU A 44 3.96 20.44 9.35
C LEU A 44 3.87 21.22 8.04
N SER A 45 3.04 20.77 7.09
CA SER A 45 2.82 21.51 5.84
C SER A 45 2.19 22.90 6.08
N TYR A 46 1.30 23.04 7.07
CA TYR A 46 0.79 24.35 7.48
C TYR A 46 1.86 25.19 8.16
N ARG A 47 2.69 24.61 9.03
CA ARG A 47 3.80 25.31 9.69
C ARG A 47 4.78 25.90 8.66
N VAL A 48 5.17 25.10 7.67
CA VAL A 48 6.02 25.57 6.56
C VAL A 48 5.34 26.67 5.75
N ASN A 49 4.05 26.51 5.44
CA ASN A 49 3.30 27.54 4.73
C ASN A 49 3.21 28.85 5.52
N HIS A 50 2.97 28.75 6.83
CA HIS A 50 2.92 29.89 7.74
C HIS A 50 4.28 30.59 7.83
N TRP A 51 5.37 29.83 7.86
CA TRP A 51 6.73 30.38 7.84
C TRP A 51 7.03 31.18 6.55
N ILE A 52 6.49 30.75 5.40
CA ILE A 52 6.72 31.41 4.11
C ILE A 52 5.82 32.66 3.91
N SER A 53 4.53 32.57 4.24
CA SER A 53 3.54 33.59 3.86
C SER A 53 2.71 34.14 5.03
N GLY A 54 3.05 33.82 6.27
CA GLY A 54 2.24 34.13 7.45
C GLY A 54 0.83 33.52 7.34
N PHE A 55 -0.17 34.14 7.98
CA PHE A 55 -1.58 33.71 7.93
C PHE A 55 -2.35 34.19 6.71
N GLN A 56 -1.67 34.59 5.63
CA GLN A 56 -2.32 35.08 4.41
C GLN A 56 -3.11 33.95 3.73
N PRO A 57 -4.46 34.02 3.62
CA PRO A 57 -5.27 32.93 3.09
C PRO A 57 -4.86 32.51 1.68
N PHE A 58 -4.47 33.47 0.85
CA PHE A 58 -4.01 33.24 -0.52
C PHE A 58 -2.91 32.17 -0.60
N GLY A 59 -1.87 32.27 0.25
CA GLY A 59 -0.76 31.32 0.25
C GLY A 59 -1.23 29.89 0.55
N PHE A 60 -2.19 29.74 1.47
CA PHE A 60 -2.70 28.42 1.82
C PHE A 60 -3.57 27.81 0.71
N HIS A 61 -4.42 28.62 0.06
CA HIS A 61 -5.21 28.17 -1.08
C HIS A 61 -4.33 27.81 -2.28
N LEU A 62 -3.27 28.60 -2.54
CA LEU A 62 -2.33 28.35 -3.62
C LEU A 62 -1.67 26.97 -3.48
N VAL A 63 -1.23 26.62 -2.28
CA VAL A 63 -0.66 25.28 -2.00
C VAL A 63 -1.68 24.18 -2.24
N ASN A 64 -2.94 24.35 -1.81
CA ASN A 64 -3.98 23.34 -2.07
C ASN A 64 -4.26 23.17 -3.57
N ILE A 65 -4.33 24.27 -4.33
CA ILE A 65 -4.50 24.25 -5.79
C ILE A 65 -3.32 23.54 -6.46
N PHE A 66 -2.08 23.82 -6.03
CA PHE A 66 -0.89 23.15 -6.54
C PHE A 66 -0.92 21.64 -6.24
N LEU A 67 -1.26 21.25 -5.01
CA LEU A 67 -1.40 19.84 -4.63
C LEU A 67 -2.51 19.14 -5.44
N HIS A 68 -3.62 19.82 -5.73
CA HIS A 68 -4.68 19.27 -6.59
C HIS A 68 -4.23 19.10 -8.04
N GLY A 69 -3.47 20.05 -8.58
CA GLY A 69 -2.84 19.93 -9.89
C GLY A 69 -1.87 18.75 -9.96
N LEU A 70 -1.05 18.57 -8.92
CA LEU A 70 -0.16 17.42 -8.80
C LEU A 70 -0.93 16.10 -8.68
N ALA A 71 -1.98 16.04 -7.86
CA ALA A 71 -2.85 14.87 -7.74
C ALA A 71 -3.49 14.52 -9.10
N THR A 72 -3.97 15.52 -9.83
CA THR A 72 -4.54 15.35 -11.18
C THR A 72 -3.52 14.76 -12.16
N LEU A 73 -2.28 15.26 -12.16
CA LEU A 73 -1.20 14.70 -12.96
C LEU A 73 -0.89 13.25 -12.56
N LEU A 74 -0.87 12.95 -11.27
CA LEU A 74 -0.62 11.61 -10.77
C LEU A 74 -1.76 10.65 -11.14
N VAL A 75 -3.03 11.08 -11.17
CA VAL A 75 -4.16 10.30 -11.70
C VAL A 75 -3.93 9.97 -13.17
N LEU A 76 -3.48 10.93 -13.99
CA LEU A 76 -3.13 10.68 -15.39
C LEU A 76 -2.00 9.65 -15.53
N VAL A 77 -0.92 9.78 -14.76
CA VAL A 77 0.22 8.86 -14.85
C VAL A 77 -0.15 7.46 -14.37
N THR A 78 -0.92 7.36 -13.28
CA THR A 78 -1.40 6.08 -12.72
C THR A 78 -2.37 5.40 -13.67
N GLY A 79 -3.31 6.18 -14.24
CA GLY A 79 -4.30 5.68 -15.19
C GLY A 79 -3.69 5.15 -16.48
N ARG A 80 -2.57 5.69 -16.97
CA ARG A 80 -1.86 5.16 -18.15
C ARG A 80 -1.39 3.72 -17.96
N GLY A 81 -1.18 3.26 -16.73
CA GLY A 81 -0.84 1.87 -16.42
C GLY A 81 -2.05 0.95 -16.25
N LEU A 82 -3.26 1.49 -16.13
CA LEU A 82 -4.47 0.76 -15.73
C LEU A 82 -5.60 0.79 -16.76
N LEU A 83 -5.68 1.87 -17.54
CA LEU A 83 -6.78 2.16 -18.45
C LEU A 83 -6.29 2.19 -19.91
N PRO A 84 -7.12 1.74 -20.87
CA PRO A 84 -6.75 1.74 -22.28
C PRO A 84 -6.84 3.14 -22.92
N GLY A 85 -5.91 3.43 -23.83
CA GLY A 85 -5.97 4.58 -24.74
C GLY A 85 -6.15 5.93 -24.03
N ARG A 86 -7.15 6.71 -24.48
CA ARG A 86 -7.46 8.06 -23.96
C ARG A 86 -8.25 8.06 -22.64
N ALA A 87 -8.69 6.90 -22.15
CA ALA A 87 -9.51 6.81 -20.94
C ALA A 87 -8.80 7.39 -19.71
N SER A 88 -7.47 7.24 -19.62
CA SER A 88 -6.69 7.86 -18.55
C SER A 88 -6.70 9.38 -18.58
N SER A 89 -6.72 10.00 -19.76
CA SER A 89 -6.79 11.45 -19.90
C SER A 89 -8.19 11.96 -19.56
N LEU A 90 -9.23 11.23 -19.95
CA LEU A 90 -10.60 11.54 -19.55
C LEU A 90 -10.76 11.41 -18.03
N ALA A 91 -10.25 10.35 -17.41
CA ALA A 91 -10.31 10.16 -15.95
C ALA A 91 -9.60 11.31 -15.20
N ALA A 92 -8.43 11.74 -15.67
CA ALA A 92 -7.72 12.87 -15.08
C ALA A 92 -8.45 14.20 -15.28
N ALA A 93 -9.02 14.43 -16.47
CA ALA A 93 -9.82 15.63 -16.74
C ALA A 93 -11.07 15.68 -15.86
N LEU A 94 -11.79 14.56 -15.72
CA LEU A 94 -12.93 14.43 -14.82
C LEU A 94 -12.50 14.71 -13.38
N PHE A 95 -11.43 14.07 -12.88
CA PHE A 95 -10.89 14.32 -11.55
C PHE A 95 -10.53 15.80 -11.33
N ALA A 96 -9.95 16.47 -12.32
CA ALA A 96 -9.53 17.86 -12.22
C ALA A 96 -10.71 18.81 -11.92
N VAL A 97 -11.86 18.58 -12.59
CA VAL A 97 -13.03 19.48 -12.57
C VAL A 97 -14.19 18.97 -11.72
N HIS A 98 -14.07 17.77 -11.12
CA HIS A 98 -15.18 17.16 -10.41
C HIS A 98 -15.56 17.99 -9.16
N PRO A 99 -16.84 18.41 -9.00
CA PRO A 99 -17.26 19.29 -7.91
C PRO A 99 -17.12 18.66 -6.52
N VAL A 100 -17.03 17.32 -6.42
CA VAL A 100 -16.75 16.60 -5.15
C VAL A 100 -15.45 17.07 -4.48
N HIS A 101 -14.50 17.61 -5.23
CA HIS A 101 -13.22 18.06 -4.69
C HIS A 101 -13.26 19.48 -4.11
N VAL A 102 -14.36 20.22 -4.27
CA VAL A 102 -14.45 21.63 -3.80
C VAL A 102 -14.17 21.74 -2.31
N GLU A 103 -14.72 20.85 -1.48
CA GLU A 103 -14.48 20.90 -0.03
C GLU A 103 -13.01 20.59 0.31
N ALA A 104 -12.40 19.61 -0.36
CA ALA A 104 -11.01 19.22 -0.15
C ALA A 104 -10.01 20.30 -0.61
N VAL A 105 -10.31 21.01 -1.70
CA VAL A 105 -9.39 21.96 -2.34
C VAL A 105 -9.61 23.39 -1.85
N ALA A 106 -10.86 23.87 -1.87
CA ALA A 106 -11.20 25.22 -1.42
C ALA A 106 -11.16 25.35 0.10
N GLY A 107 -11.56 24.29 0.82
CA GLY A 107 -11.46 24.24 2.28
C GLY A 107 -10.00 24.16 2.71
N LEU A 108 -9.54 25.12 3.51
CA LEU A 108 -8.16 25.11 4.01
C LEU A 108 -7.84 23.82 4.78
N ALA A 109 -8.76 23.37 5.66
CA ALA A 109 -8.63 22.13 6.41
C ALA A 109 -8.55 20.87 5.52
N GLY A 110 -9.08 20.95 4.29
CA GLY A 110 -9.06 19.89 3.28
C GLY A 110 -7.67 19.56 2.74
N ARG A 111 -6.62 20.34 3.10
CA ARG A 111 -5.23 20.01 2.74
C ARG A 111 -4.83 18.59 3.13
N ALA A 112 -5.36 18.07 4.24
CA ALA A 112 -5.11 16.70 4.66
C ALA A 112 -5.52 15.68 3.58
N ASP A 113 -6.67 15.89 2.94
CA ASP A 113 -7.18 15.05 1.85
C ASP A 113 -6.32 15.11 0.61
N VAL A 114 -6.01 16.33 0.15
CA VAL A 114 -5.27 16.53 -1.09
C VAL A 114 -3.82 16.03 -0.94
N LEU A 115 -3.17 16.30 0.19
CA LEU A 115 -1.82 15.84 0.48
C LEU A 115 -1.76 14.31 0.63
N SER A 116 -2.73 13.71 1.35
CA SER A 116 -2.84 12.26 1.46
C SER A 116 -3.04 11.62 0.08
N SER A 117 -3.88 12.21 -0.78
CA SER A 117 -4.12 11.74 -2.15
C SER A 117 -2.85 11.74 -3.01
N VAL A 118 -2.02 12.79 -2.90
CA VAL A 118 -0.73 12.85 -3.62
C VAL A 118 0.18 11.71 -3.20
N PHE A 119 0.42 11.53 -1.89
CA PHE A 119 1.29 10.44 -1.41
C PHE A 119 0.70 9.06 -1.72
N TYR A 120 -0.62 8.92 -1.65
CA TYR A 120 -1.32 7.70 -2.02
C TYR A 120 -1.05 7.32 -3.47
N LEU A 121 -1.24 8.26 -4.41
CA LEU A 121 -1.00 8.00 -5.84
C LEU A 121 0.47 7.70 -6.13
N ILE A 122 1.41 8.40 -5.48
CA ILE A 122 2.85 8.09 -5.59
C ILE A 122 3.14 6.68 -5.09
N SER A 123 2.56 6.27 -3.95
CA SER A 123 2.69 4.92 -3.40
C SER A 123 2.21 3.87 -4.41
N ILE A 124 1.04 4.06 -5.02
CA ILE A 124 0.52 3.16 -6.06
C ILE A 124 1.43 3.12 -7.30
N LEU A 125 1.97 4.25 -7.75
CA LEU A 125 2.93 4.29 -8.87
C LEU A 125 4.22 3.54 -8.57
N CYS A 126 4.76 3.69 -7.35
CA CYS A 126 5.91 2.91 -6.88
C CYS A 126 5.60 1.42 -6.89
N TYR A 127 4.41 1.02 -6.42
CA TYR A 127 3.99 -0.38 -6.44
C TYR A 127 3.83 -0.94 -7.86
N GLN A 128 3.24 -0.17 -8.78
CA GLN A 128 3.14 -0.56 -10.19
C GLN A 128 4.53 -0.79 -10.82
N LYS A 129 5.52 0.05 -10.48
CA LYS A 129 6.91 -0.14 -10.92
C LYS A 129 7.55 -1.37 -10.27
N HIS A 130 7.33 -1.58 -8.98
CA HIS A 130 7.78 -2.79 -8.27
C HIS A 130 7.28 -4.06 -8.97
N VAL A 131 5.96 -4.14 -9.25
CA VAL A 131 5.35 -5.28 -9.95
C VAL A 131 5.96 -5.49 -11.33
N LYS A 132 6.18 -4.43 -12.12
CA LYS A 132 6.82 -4.54 -13.45
C LYS A 132 8.24 -5.08 -13.37
N VAL A 133 9.05 -4.58 -12.43
CA VAL A 133 10.45 -5.01 -12.25
C VAL A 133 10.51 -6.45 -11.74
N ARG A 134 9.69 -6.79 -10.73
CA ARG A 134 9.54 -8.15 -10.20
C ARG A 134 9.18 -9.12 -11.31
N ASP A 135 8.13 -8.84 -12.06
CA ASP A 135 7.63 -9.74 -13.11
C ASP A 135 8.64 -9.86 -14.26
N TYR A 136 9.35 -8.79 -14.61
CA TYR A 136 10.45 -8.82 -15.58
C TYR A 136 11.61 -9.70 -15.09
N VAL A 137 12.02 -9.56 -13.84
CA VAL A 137 13.13 -10.32 -13.26
C VAL A 137 12.76 -11.79 -13.14
N LEU A 138 11.56 -12.12 -12.68
CA LEU A 138 11.07 -13.50 -12.66
C LEU A 138 11.00 -14.10 -14.08
N SER A 139 10.73 -13.28 -15.10
CA SER A 139 10.75 -13.76 -16.49
C SER A 139 12.14 -13.99 -17.09
N THR A 140 13.19 -13.35 -16.54
CA THR A 140 14.57 -13.38 -17.07
C THR A 140 15.54 -14.22 -16.24
N LYS A 141 15.39 -14.18 -14.90
CA LYS A 141 16.25 -14.90 -13.93
C LYS A 141 15.74 -16.28 -13.58
N LEU A 142 14.48 -16.63 -13.81
CA LEU A 142 14.13 -18.04 -13.87
C LEU A 142 14.71 -18.52 -15.18
N PRO A 143 15.81 -19.26 -15.12
CA PRO A 143 16.37 -19.72 -16.34
C PRO A 143 15.34 -20.63 -17.00
N VAL A 144 15.23 -20.53 -18.31
CA VAL A 144 14.84 -21.66 -19.17
C VAL A 144 15.92 -22.77 -19.08
N THR A 145 16.71 -22.86 -17.99
CA THR A 145 17.71 -23.90 -17.82
C THR A 145 16.99 -25.18 -17.47
N LYS A 146 16.95 -26.03 -18.50
CA LYS A 146 17.48 -27.39 -18.45
C LYS A 146 17.06 -28.14 -17.19
N GLU A 147 15.98 -28.89 -17.33
CA GLU A 147 15.81 -30.23 -16.76
C GLU A 147 16.94 -30.71 -15.81
N VAL A 148 16.95 -30.21 -14.58
CA VAL A 148 17.57 -30.95 -13.48
C VAL A 148 16.56 -32.03 -13.08
N PHE A 149 16.75 -33.23 -13.64
CA PHE A 149 16.05 -34.44 -13.24
C PHE A 149 16.57 -34.89 -11.86
N VAL A 150 15.75 -34.76 -10.82
CA VAL A 150 15.97 -35.53 -9.59
C VAL A 150 15.25 -36.87 -9.81
N ARG A 151 16.04 -37.93 -10.01
CA ARG A 151 15.56 -39.30 -10.19
C ARG A 151 15.32 -39.93 -8.81
N SER A 152 14.05 -40.16 -8.46
CA SER A 152 13.70 -40.98 -7.29
C SER A 152 13.03 -42.26 -7.76
N THR A 153 13.73 -43.39 -7.65
CA THR A 153 13.18 -44.72 -7.95
C THR A 153 12.33 -45.20 -6.78
N VAL A 154 11.01 -45.25 -6.96
CA VAL A 154 10.12 -45.93 -5.99
C VAL A 154 9.93 -47.37 -6.45
N THR A 155 10.31 -48.33 -5.60
CA THR A 155 10.11 -49.76 -5.89
C THR A 155 8.85 -50.22 -5.18
N VAL A 156 7.76 -50.44 -5.91
CA VAL A 156 6.51 -50.96 -5.35
C VAL A 156 6.56 -52.49 -5.40
N LYS A 157 6.54 -53.14 -4.22
CA LYS A 157 6.32 -54.60 -4.13
C LYS A 157 4.82 -54.86 -4.10
N ARG A 158 4.30 -55.65 -5.05
CA ARG A 158 2.90 -56.08 -5.06
C ARG A 158 2.67 -57.05 -3.89
N GLY A 159 1.87 -56.66 -2.92
CA GLY A 159 1.34 -57.56 -1.89
C GLY A 159 0.30 -58.49 -2.53
N ALA A 160 0.51 -59.79 -2.39
CA ALA A 160 -0.31 -60.84 -2.96
C ALA A 160 -1.74 -60.83 -2.36
N TYR A 161 -2.76 -60.73 -3.22
CA TYR A 161 -4.11 -61.18 -2.89
C TYR A 161 -4.40 -62.45 -3.69
N HIS A 162 -4.87 -63.46 -2.96
CA HIS A 162 -4.87 -64.86 -3.34
C HIS A 162 -6.06 -65.21 -4.25
N LYS A 163 -5.79 -65.77 -5.44
CA LYS A 163 -6.56 -66.92 -5.99
C LYS A 163 -5.82 -67.63 -7.13
N ARG A 164 -5.44 -68.86 -6.80
CA ARG A 164 -5.09 -70.08 -7.56
C ARG A 164 -4.82 -70.03 -9.08
N THR A 165 -3.76 -70.78 -9.39
CA THR A 165 -3.35 -71.48 -10.64
C THR A 165 -2.53 -70.69 -11.67
N GLU A 166 -1.39 -71.31 -12.01
CA GLU A 166 -0.38 -71.00 -13.04
C GLU A 166 0.85 -70.17 -12.64
N GLU A 167 2.00 -70.83 -12.80
CA GLU A 167 3.36 -70.30 -12.64
C GLU A 167 3.54 -69.05 -13.50
N THR A 168 3.71 -67.90 -12.84
CA THR A 168 4.14 -66.69 -13.54
C THR A 168 5.26 -66.03 -12.73
N ASN A 169 6.45 -66.02 -13.34
CA ASN A 169 7.65 -65.34 -12.88
C ASN A 169 7.32 -63.92 -12.40
N SER A 170 7.61 -63.61 -11.14
CA SER A 170 7.44 -62.28 -10.58
C SER A 170 8.48 -61.31 -11.17
N THR A 171 8.17 -60.68 -12.31
CA THR A 171 8.95 -59.57 -12.83
C THR A 171 8.60 -58.30 -12.05
N ASN A 172 9.58 -57.77 -11.29
CA ASN A 172 9.45 -56.46 -10.64
C ASN A 172 9.46 -55.36 -11.72
N GLU A 173 8.29 -54.85 -12.12
CA GLU A 173 8.23 -53.65 -12.95
C GLU A 173 8.52 -52.39 -12.13
N LYS A 174 9.61 -51.68 -12.46
CA LYS A 174 9.94 -50.38 -11.87
C LYS A 174 9.22 -49.27 -12.64
N TYR A 175 8.24 -48.64 -12.02
CA TYR A 175 7.63 -47.41 -12.52
C TYR A 175 8.43 -46.21 -12.01
N VAL A 176 9.05 -45.44 -12.92
CA VAL A 176 9.80 -44.21 -12.59
C VAL A 176 8.87 -43.02 -12.75
N VAL A 177 8.41 -42.44 -11.64
CA VAL A 177 7.62 -41.20 -11.65
C VAL A 177 8.54 -40.04 -11.32
N ASN A 178 8.77 -39.13 -12.27
CA ASN A 178 9.63 -37.97 -12.09
C ASN A 178 8.82 -36.78 -11.55
N PHE A 179 9.06 -36.39 -10.29
CA PHE A 179 8.56 -35.12 -9.74
C PHE A 179 9.71 -34.11 -9.64
N LYS A 180 9.51 -32.92 -10.20
CA LYS A 180 10.51 -31.84 -10.23
C LYS A 180 9.99 -30.65 -9.42
N THR A 181 10.45 -30.49 -8.18
CA THR A 181 10.13 -29.30 -7.37
C THR A 181 11.40 -28.72 -6.77
N VAL A 182 11.86 -27.60 -7.32
CA VAL A 182 12.99 -26.82 -6.79
C VAL A 182 12.41 -25.50 -6.29
N TYR A 183 12.42 -25.27 -4.98
CA TYR A 183 12.14 -23.96 -4.40
C TYR A 183 13.47 -23.27 -4.12
N SER A 184 13.89 -22.39 -5.02
CA SER A 184 14.93 -21.41 -4.72
C SER A 184 14.23 -20.19 -4.09
N ILE A 185 14.66 -19.78 -2.89
CA ILE A 185 14.21 -18.53 -2.27
C ILE A 185 14.62 -17.39 -3.23
N PRO A 186 13.67 -16.64 -3.82
CA PRO A 186 14.01 -15.60 -4.76
C PRO A 186 14.65 -14.44 -3.98
N VAL A 187 15.97 -14.28 -4.10
CA VAL A 187 16.66 -13.09 -3.60
C VAL A 187 16.30 -11.92 -4.51
N PHE A 188 15.57 -10.95 -3.95
CA PHE A 188 15.10 -9.78 -4.69
C PHE A 188 16.27 -9.01 -5.33
N PRO A 189 16.22 -8.71 -6.64
CA PRO A 189 17.20 -7.82 -7.28
C PRO A 189 17.14 -6.43 -6.64
N LYS A 190 18.30 -5.74 -6.55
CA LYS A 190 18.42 -4.41 -5.92
C LYS A 190 17.35 -3.41 -6.36
N GLY A 191 16.96 -3.41 -7.65
CA GLY A 191 15.96 -2.48 -8.19
C GLY A 191 14.50 -2.77 -7.75
N GLU A 192 14.15 -4.02 -7.45
CA GLU A 192 12.82 -4.39 -6.97
C GLU A 192 12.59 -3.89 -5.54
N SER A 193 13.64 -3.99 -4.71
CA SER A 193 13.62 -3.54 -3.33
C SER A 193 13.39 -2.03 -3.20
N VAL A 194 13.98 -1.21 -4.09
CA VAL A 194 13.84 0.26 -4.02
C VAL A 194 12.39 0.70 -4.22
N TYR A 195 11.71 0.20 -5.27
CA TYR A 195 10.34 0.59 -5.55
C TYR A 195 9.37 0.09 -4.47
N PHE A 196 9.61 -1.09 -3.91
CA PHE A 196 8.82 -1.59 -2.79
C PHE A 196 9.02 -0.73 -1.54
N SER A 197 10.26 -0.41 -1.18
CA SER A 197 10.55 0.49 -0.05
C SER A 197 9.93 1.87 -0.22
N LEU A 198 9.97 2.45 -1.43
CA LEU A 198 9.30 3.72 -1.72
C LEU A 198 7.78 3.61 -1.57
N PHE A 199 7.17 2.51 -2.04
CA PHE A 199 5.75 2.25 -1.84
C PHE A 199 5.39 2.26 -0.35
N LEU A 200 6.17 1.56 0.50
CA LEU A 200 5.96 1.53 1.95
C LEU A 200 6.06 2.93 2.55
N VAL A 201 7.15 3.67 2.27
CA VAL A 201 7.36 5.03 2.75
C VAL A 201 6.20 5.95 2.39
N PHE A 202 5.81 5.99 1.11
CA PHE A 202 4.73 6.87 0.67
C PHE A 202 3.35 6.44 1.20
N SER A 203 3.13 5.15 1.47
CA SER A 203 1.88 4.70 2.11
C SER A 203 1.76 5.21 3.56
N VAL A 204 2.88 5.28 4.29
CA VAL A 204 2.93 5.91 5.62
C VAL A 204 2.80 7.41 5.52
N CYS A 205 3.42 8.08 4.54
CA CYS A 205 3.21 9.51 4.33
C CYS A 205 1.74 9.84 4.03
N ALA A 206 1.05 9.00 3.26
CA ALA A 206 -0.38 9.13 3.02
C ALA A 206 -1.19 9.00 4.32
N LEU A 207 -0.89 7.99 5.14
CA LEU A 207 -1.50 7.77 6.47
C LEU A 207 -1.25 8.94 7.43
N LEU A 208 -0.01 9.42 7.54
CA LEU A 208 0.36 10.53 8.43
C LEU A 208 -0.18 11.89 7.94
N SER A 209 -0.68 11.96 6.71
CA SER A 209 -1.43 13.11 6.20
C SER A 209 -2.92 12.98 6.49
N LYS A 210 -3.49 11.78 6.29
CA LYS A 210 -4.88 11.45 6.63
C LYS A 210 -5.09 9.94 6.81
N GLU A 211 -5.99 9.57 7.72
CA GLU A 211 -6.19 8.20 8.19
C GLU A 211 -6.52 7.18 7.08
N PRO A 212 -7.36 7.51 6.08
CA PRO A 212 -7.63 6.62 4.95
C PRO A 212 -6.40 6.23 4.12
N GLY A 213 -5.28 6.94 4.24
CA GLY A 213 -4.07 6.69 3.47
C GLY A 213 -3.50 5.27 3.62
N ILE A 214 -3.74 4.61 4.77
CA ILE A 214 -3.31 3.23 5.03
C ILE A 214 -3.93 2.22 4.04
N THR A 215 -5.06 2.56 3.41
CA THR A 215 -5.75 1.70 2.45
C THR A 215 -4.96 1.46 1.15
N ALA A 216 -3.87 2.20 0.91
CA ALA A 216 -2.98 1.95 -0.23
C ALA A 216 -2.41 0.53 -0.21
N ILE A 217 -2.15 -0.01 1.00
CA ILE A 217 -1.53 -1.32 1.17
C ILE A 217 -2.47 -2.47 0.79
N PRO A 218 -3.71 -2.58 1.33
CA PRO A 218 -4.65 -3.59 0.87
C PRO A 218 -5.01 -3.42 -0.61
N LEU A 219 -5.07 -2.19 -1.14
CA LEU A 219 -5.30 -1.97 -2.57
C LEU A 219 -4.16 -2.56 -3.42
N ALA A 220 -2.92 -2.40 -2.99
CA ALA A 220 -1.75 -2.98 -3.66
C ALA A 220 -1.80 -4.52 -3.67
N ILE A 221 -2.20 -5.14 -2.55
CA ILE A 221 -2.41 -6.60 -2.46
C ILE A 221 -3.51 -7.05 -3.44
N CYS A 222 -4.65 -6.36 -3.45
CA CYS A 222 -5.74 -6.65 -4.38
C CYS A 222 -5.29 -6.52 -5.84
N TYR A 223 -4.51 -5.48 -6.16
CA TYR A 223 -3.94 -5.29 -7.49
C TYR A 223 -3.07 -6.47 -7.92
N ASP A 224 -2.21 -6.95 -7.03
CA ASP A 224 -1.34 -8.11 -7.26
C ASP A 224 -2.15 -9.41 -7.48
N ILE A 225 -3.19 -9.63 -6.68
CA ILE A 225 -4.12 -10.77 -6.84
C ILE A 225 -4.82 -10.72 -8.20
N ILE A 226 -5.37 -9.55 -8.58
CA ILE A 226 -6.04 -9.38 -9.88
C ILE A 226 -5.08 -9.68 -11.03
N LEU A 227 -3.83 -9.20 -10.95
CA LEU A 227 -2.82 -9.47 -11.95
C LEU A 227 -2.41 -10.94 -12.01
N HIS A 228 -2.33 -11.61 -10.86
CA HIS A 228 -2.07 -13.05 -10.77
C HIS A 228 -3.17 -13.86 -11.46
N LEU A 229 -4.44 -13.58 -11.13
CA LEU A 229 -5.61 -14.25 -11.70
C LEU A 229 -5.75 -14.04 -13.22
N ARG A 230 -5.29 -12.90 -13.75
CA ARG A 230 -5.29 -12.62 -15.20
C ARG A 230 -4.12 -13.25 -15.96
N SER A 231 -3.12 -13.79 -15.26
CA SER A 231 -1.89 -14.28 -15.88
C SER A 231 -2.02 -15.70 -16.39
N LYS A 232 -1.60 -15.96 -17.64
CA LYS A 232 -1.42 -17.34 -18.15
C LYS A 232 -0.14 -18.03 -17.64
N ARG A 233 0.76 -17.29 -16.98
CA ARG A 233 2.03 -17.78 -16.41
C ARG A 233 1.94 -17.95 -14.88
N LEU A 234 0.96 -18.73 -14.42
CA LEU A 234 0.59 -18.89 -13.00
C LEU A 234 1.74 -19.30 -12.05
N PRO A 235 2.54 -20.36 -12.32
CA PRO A 235 3.43 -20.91 -11.30
C PRO A 235 4.60 -19.97 -10.94
N ILE A 236 5.16 -19.28 -11.94
CA ILE A 236 6.31 -18.36 -11.76
C ILE A 236 5.87 -17.06 -11.08
N ARG A 237 4.72 -16.51 -11.50
CA ARG A 237 4.20 -15.25 -10.98
C ARG A 237 3.64 -15.40 -9.56
N GLY A 238 3.15 -16.59 -9.21
CA GLY A 238 2.57 -16.89 -7.89
C GLY A 238 3.55 -16.68 -6.75
N LEU A 239 4.81 -17.11 -6.90
CA LEU A 239 5.81 -16.97 -5.84
C LEU A 239 6.13 -15.49 -5.52
N GLY A 240 6.34 -14.67 -6.56
CA GLY A 240 6.60 -13.23 -6.38
C GLY A 240 5.44 -12.48 -5.76
N VAL A 241 4.21 -12.80 -6.20
CA VAL A 241 2.97 -12.22 -5.64
C VAL A 241 2.76 -12.63 -4.18
N PHE A 242 3.04 -13.89 -3.85
CA PHE A 242 2.93 -14.36 -2.46
C PHE A 242 3.91 -13.62 -1.53
N CYS A 243 5.17 -13.45 -1.97
CA CYS A 243 6.17 -12.75 -1.18
C CYS A 243 5.83 -11.26 -0.98
N SER A 244 5.45 -10.53 -2.04
CA SER A 244 5.06 -9.11 -1.94
C SER A 244 3.80 -8.91 -1.11
N ALA A 245 2.78 -9.77 -1.27
CA ALA A 245 1.55 -9.72 -0.50
C ALA A 245 1.80 -10.02 0.99
N SER A 246 2.60 -11.04 1.31
CA SER A 246 2.94 -11.38 2.69
C SER A 246 3.73 -10.26 3.36
N ALA A 247 4.73 -9.68 2.68
CA ALA A 247 5.48 -8.54 3.19
C ALA A 247 4.58 -7.31 3.43
N SER A 248 3.66 -7.05 2.50
CA SER A 248 2.69 -5.96 2.61
C SER A 248 1.71 -6.16 3.78
N LEU A 249 1.24 -7.39 4.01
CA LEU A 249 0.37 -7.73 5.14
C LEU A 249 1.08 -7.59 6.49
N ILE A 250 2.32 -8.08 6.60
CA ILE A 250 3.13 -7.90 7.81
C ILE A 250 3.30 -6.41 8.09
N TYR A 251 3.66 -5.63 7.08
CA TYR A 251 3.81 -4.18 7.20
C TYR A 251 2.52 -3.47 7.61
N PHE A 252 1.39 -3.83 7.00
CA PHE A 252 0.08 -3.30 7.35
C PHE A 252 -0.28 -3.57 8.82
N SER A 253 -0.09 -4.82 9.27
CA SER A 253 -0.34 -5.21 10.66
C SER A 253 0.57 -4.45 11.64
N LEU A 254 1.86 -4.29 11.32
CA LEU A 254 2.79 -3.52 12.13
C LEU A 254 2.35 -2.06 12.27
N ILE A 255 1.95 -1.41 11.16
CA ILE A 255 1.44 -0.03 11.20
C ILE A 255 0.17 0.06 12.05
N LEU A 256 -0.77 -0.87 11.89
CA LEU A 256 -2.00 -0.88 12.69
C LEU A 256 -1.71 -1.02 14.18
N ILE A 257 -0.78 -1.92 14.55
CA ILE A 257 -0.35 -2.10 15.94
C ILE A 257 0.30 -0.82 16.46
N CYS A 258 1.25 -0.24 15.73
CA CYS A 258 1.89 1.04 16.10
C CYS A 258 0.85 2.16 16.27
N ARG A 259 -0.16 2.21 15.39
CA ARG A 259 -1.21 3.21 15.44
C ARG A 259 -2.14 3.02 16.65
N LEU A 260 -2.55 1.79 16.92
CA LEU A 260 -3.34 1.47 18.12
C LEU A 260 -2.57 1.77 19.41
N TYR A 261 -1.27 1.48 19.42
CA TYR A 261 -0.39 1.83 20.53
C TYR A 261 -0.31 3.35 20.73
N ALA A 262 -0.14 4.11 19.64
CA ALA A 262 -0.12 5.58 19.70
C ALA A 262 -1.46 6.18 20.18
N MET A 263 -2.58 5.49 19.97
CA MET A 263 -3.90 5.87 20.48
C MET A 263 -4.17 5.39 21.92
N GLY A 264 -3.15 4.86 22.62
CA GLY A 264 -3.29 4.41 24.00
C GLY A 264 -4.07 3.11 24.16
N LEU A 265 -4.20 2.30 23.10
CA LEU A 265 -4.93 1.01 23.08
C LEU A 265 -6.42 1.10 23.49
N HIS A 266 -6.98 2.31 23.55
CA HIS A 266 -8.40 2.52 23.82
C HIS A 266 -9.19 2.65 22.51
N THR A 267 -10.42 2.17 22.52
CA THR A 267 -11.36 2.45 21.44
C THR A 267 -11.70 3.95 21.45
N PRO A 268 -11.87 4.59 20.27
CA PRO A 268 -12.25 5.99 20.22
C PRO A 268 -13.60 6.18 20.92
N SER A 269 -13.64 7.00 21.96
CA SER A 269 -14.89 7.44 22.59
C SER A 269 -15.48 8.57 21.75
N PHE A 270 -16.52 8.27 20.97
CA PHE A 270 -17.22 9.32 20.23
C PHE A 270 -18.08 10.14 21.17
N SER A 271 -17.92 11.46 21.13
CA SER A 271 -18.82 12.36 21.84
C SER A 271 -20.23 12.24 21.23
N LYS A 272 -21.27 12.56 22.01
CA LYS A 272 -22.64 12.66 21.47
C LYS A 272 -22.78 13.73 20.38
N ALA A 273 -21.86 14.70 20.33
CA ALA A 273 -21.82 15.71 19.29
C ALA A 273 -21.30 15.13 17.96
N ASP A 274 -20.39 14.17 18.00
CA ASP A 274 -19.79 13.54 16.80
C ASP A 274 -20.61 12.36 16.29
N ASN A 275 -21.38 11.70 17.16
CA ASN A 275 -22.25 10.61 16.80
C ASN A 275 -23.70 10.91 17.24
N PRO A 276 -24.57 11.44 16.34
CA PRO A 276 -25.97 11.71 16.66
C PRO A 276 -26.77 10.43 17.00
N THR A 277 -26.20 9.24 16.82
CA THR A 277 -26.79 7.95 17.21
C THR A 277 -26.22 7.36 18.51
N ALA A 278 -25.24 8.02 19.14
CA ALA A 278 -24.72 7.60 20.44
C ALA A 278 -25.76 7.92 21.54
N LYS A 279 -26.49 6.89 21.99
CA LYS A 279 -27.43 6.96 23.11
C LYS A 279 -26.71 7.27 24.43
#